data_AF-A0A2A4YE14-F1
#
_entry.id   AF-A0A2A4YE14-F1
#
_cell.length_a   1.000
_cell.length_b   1.000
_cell.length_c   1.000
_cell.angle_alpha   90.00
_cell.angle_beta   90.00
_cell.angle_gamma   90.00
#
_symmetry.space_group_name_H-M   'P 1'
#
loop_
_entity.id
_entity.type
_entity.pdbx_description
1 polymer ?
#
loop_
_entity_poly.entity_id
_entity_poly.type
_entity_poly.pdbx_seq_one_letter_code
_entity_poly.pdbx_strand_id
1 'polypeptide(L)'
;MNIIMLASKMIHFINYNILLLPPAFNYKTNFSELGYTLSWMKVKICRMKNIIFTIIFTLLIGTSLFSQNHIDSNNTKWSSNNIIKTELIQSVLGLKAIEYERVVTKKFSLLIAYSWGNLNKEHKQLFNDDSYSIHKLSLNSSITGEIRYYASNKHRKIPAGFHIGPRIQLNNITQKVNFYNSKSELLFTENIDYILNSLEIIMGPQLLIKKLIVIDFQIGLGYGFLKARQENNNLGYNYEGSGAKVSIAISCGIAFGR
;
A
#
# COMPACT_ATOMS: atom_id res chain seq x y z
N MET A 1 24.87 0.17 -13.02
CA MET A 1 23.59 0.91 -13.06
C MET A 1 22.92 0.78 -11.69
N ASN A 2 22.69 1.90 -10.99
CA ASN A 2 22.38 1.88 -9.55
C ASN A 2 20.92 1.44 -9.31
N ILE A 3 20.68 0.35 -8.57
CA ILE A 3 19.35 -0.23 -8.31
C ILE A 3 18.40 0.81 -7.71
N ILE A 4 18.93 1.74 -6.91
CA ILE A 4 18.19 2.87 -6.31
C ILE A 4 17.71 3.86 -7.38
N MET A 5 18.50 4.10 -8.42
CA MET A 5 18.15 5.00 -9.52
C MET A 5 17.10 4.36 -10.45
N LEU A 6 17.17 3.04 -10.63
CA LEU A 6 16.14 2.28 -11.37
C LEU A 6 14.82 2.26 -10.60
N ALA A 7 14.86 1.99 -9.29
CA ALA A 7 13.70 2.06 -8.41
C ALA A 7 13.08 3.46 -8.38
N SER A 8 13.89 4.52 -8.32
CA SER A 8 13.42 5.92 -8.37
C SER A 8 12.73 6.25 -9.70
N LYS A 9 13.31 5.84 -10.84
CA LYS A 9 12.69 6.04 -12.17
C LYS A 9 11.40 5.23 -12.33
N MET A 10 11.35 3.99 -11.82
CA MET A 10 10.13 3.17 -11.83
C MET A 10 9.05 3.77 -10.92
N ILE A 11 9.39 4.20 -9.70
CA ILE A 11 8.47 4.88 -8.77
C ILE A 11 7.91 6.17 -9.38
N HIS A 12 8.71 6.91 -10.15
CA HIS A 12 8.23 8.09 -10.88
C HIS A 12 7.28 7.76 -12.02
N PHE A 13 7.59 6.73 -12.83
CA PHE A 13 6.71 6.28 -13.91
C PHE A 13 5.37 5.72 -13.40
N ILE A 14 5.39 5.04 -12.25
CA ILE A 14 4.21 4.52 -11.55
C ILE A 14 3.37 5.67 -10.98
N ASN A 15 3.99 6.69 -10.37
CA ASN A 15 3.26 7.84 -9.83
C ASN A 15 2.50 8.66 -10.88
N TYR A 16 2.95 8.64 -12.14
CA TYR A 16 2.29 9.37 -13.24
C TYR A 16 1.19 8.58 -13.94
N ASN A 17 1.24 7.24 -13.94
CA ASN A 17 0.27 6.41 -14.66
C ASN A 17 -0.70 5.64 -13.75
N ILE A 18 -0.47 5.54 -12.44
CA ILE A 18 -1.25 4.68 -11.52
C ILE A 18 -2.11 5.47 -10.52
N LEU A 19 -1.95 6.79 -10.42
CA LEU A 19 -2.87 7.63 -9.66
C LEU A 19 -4.11 7.96 -10.50
N LEU A 20 -5.12 7.08 -10.38
CA LEU A 20 -6.55 7.30 -10.59
C LEU A 20 -6.92 8.71 -11.09
N LEU A 21 -6.80 8.93 -12.39
CA LEU A 21 -7.65 9.91 -13.06
C LEU A 21 -8.84 9.12 -13.62
N PRO A 22 -10.09 9.58 -13.42
CA PRO A 22 -11.22 9.01 -14.13
C PRO A 22 -10.95 9.05 -15.64
N PRO A 23 -11.47 8.09 -16.43
CA PRO A 23 -11.16 7.98 -17.85
C PRO A 23 -11.87 9.08 -18.63
N ALA A 24 -11.28 10.27 -18.65
CA ALA A 24 -11.44 11.29 -19.69
C ALA A 24 -10.53 12.45 -19.30
N PHE A 25 -9.44 12.67 -20.04
CA PHE A 25 -8.92 13.97 -20.47
C PHE A 25 -7.50 13.79 -21.04
N ASN A 26 -7.38 14.04 -22.34
CA ASN A 26 -6.11 14.06 -23.07
C ASN A 26 -5.27 15.26 -22.62
N TYR A 27 -4.12 15.04 -22.00
CA TYR A 27 -3.13 16.11 -21.76
C TYR A 27 -1.72 15.69 -22.17
N LYS A 28 -1.07 16.51 -23.01
CA LYS A 28 0.36 16.47 -23.31
C LYS A 28 1.15 17.03 -22.12
N THR A 29 2.10 16.29 -21.57
CA THR A 29 2.97 16.75 -20.47
C THR A 29 4.39 17.11 -20.93
N ASN A 30 4.90 18.27 -20.52
CA ASN A 30 6.29 18.73 -20.71
C ASN A 30 7.21 18.25 -19.56
N PHE A 31 8.48 17.96 -19.90
CA PHE A 31 9.44 17.16 -19.11
C PHE A 31 10.39 17.95 -18.16
N SER A 32 10.17 19.25 -17.90
CA SER A 32 11.20 20.12 -17.31
C SER A 32 11.26 20.20 -15.77
N GLU A 33 10.41 19.50 -15.01
CA GLU A 33 10.35 19.64 -13.52
C GLU A 33 11.10 18.56 -12.69
N LEU A 34 12.01 17.79 -13.31
CA LEU A 34 12.72 16.67 -12.67
C LEU A 34 13.79 17.04 -11.62
N GLY A 35 14.17 18.31 -11.48
CA GLY A 35 15.33 18.72 -10.67
C GLY A 35 15.06 18.94 -9.17
N TYR A 36 13.86 19.38 -8.79
CA TYR A 36 13.61 19.91 -7.44
C TYR A 36 13.14 18.85 -6.41
N THR A 37 12.73 17.67 -6.87
CA THR A 37 12.15 16.60 -6.02
C THR A 37 13.19 15.74 -5.28
N LEU A 38 14.44 15.68 -5.74
CA LEU A 38 15.49 14.84 -5.14
C LEU A 38 16.05 15.39 -3.81
N SER A 39 15.99 16.71 -3.57
CA SER A 39 16.47 17.34 -2.34
C SER A 39 15.54 17.04 -1.14
N TRP A 40 14.22 17.07 -1.37
CA TRP A 40 13.21 16.82 -0.34
C TRP A 40 13.16 15.36 0.15
N MET A 41 13.58 14.39 -0.67
CA MET A 41 13.65 12.97 -0.27
C MET A 41 14.70 12.71 0.83
N LYS A 42 15.83 13.44 0.85
CA LYS A 42 16.91 13.18 1.83
C LYS A 42 16.52 13.51 3.28
N VAL A 43 15.69 14.53 3.49
CA VAL A 43 15.30 14.97 4.84
C VAL A 43 14.22 14.06 5.45
N LYS A 44 13.27 13.54 4.65
CA LYS A 44 12.25 12.58 5.12
C LYS A 44 12.82 11.21 5.51
N ILE A 45 13.90 10.76 4.85
CA ILE A 45 14.55 9.46 5.14
C ILE A 45 15.11 9.40 6.57
N CYS A 46 15.58 10.50 7.15
CA CYS A 46 16.07 10.47 8.55
C CYS A 46 14.96 10.37 9.59
N ARG A 47 13.79 10.97 9.36
CA ARG A 47 12.64 10.85 10.28
C ARG A 47 11.94 9.50 10.19
N MET A 48 11.92 8.87 9.00
CA MET A 48 11.37 7.52 8.82
C MET A 48 12.15 6.43 9.56
N LYS A 49 13.47 6.60 9.75
CA LYS A 49 14.29 5.63 10.50
C LYS A 49 13.82 5.45 11.94
N ASN A 50 13.44 6.54 12.61
CA ASN A 50 12.98 6.47 14.00
C ASN A 50 11.60 5.81 14.11
N ILE A 51 10.68 6.09 13.17
CA ILE A 51 9.33 5.50 13.20
C ILE A 51 9.37 4.00 12.88
N ILE A 52 10.15 3.59 11.88
CA ILE A 52 10.34 2.17 11.55
C ILE A 52 11.01 1.44 12.71
N PHE A 53 12.02 2.05 13.34
CA PHE A 53 12.66 1.49 14.53
C PHE A 53 11.68 1.33 15.69
N THR A 54 10.84 2.34 15.98
CA THR A 54 9.81 2.24 17.02
C THR A 54 8.79 1.15 16.70
N ILE A 55 8.28 1.05 15.47
CA ILE A 55 7.31 0.01 15.08
C ILE A 55 7.92 -1.40 15.24
N ILE A 56 9.17 -1.60 14.78
CA ILE A 56 9.89 -2.86 14.94
C ILE A 56 10.09 -3.17 16.44
N PHE A 57 10.47 -2.17 17.24
CA PHE A 57 10.71 -2.34 18.67
C PHE A 57 9.41 -2.68 19.44
N THR A 58 8.29 -2.02 19.14
CA THR A 58 7.00 -2.32 19.75
C THR A 58 6.50 -3.72 19.36
N LEU A 59 6.73 -4.16 18.12
CA LEU A 59 6.43 -5.53 17.66
C LEU A 59 7.32 -6.58 18.35
N LEU A 60 8.60 -6.27 18.58
CA LEU A 60 9.52 -7.14 19.31
C LEU A 60 9.12 -7.28 20.78
N ILE A 61 8.70 -6.19 21.43
CA ILE A 61 8.23 -6.23 22.83
C ILE A 61 6.91 -6.98 22.93
N GLY A 62 5.93 -6.68 22.07
CA GLY A 62 4.63 -7.35 22.08
C GLY A 62 4.77 -8.87 21.92
N THR A 63 5.63 -9.33 21.01
CA THR A 63 5.84 -10.77 20.76
C THR A 63 6.56 -11.47 21.93
N SER A 64 7.39 -10.76 22.70
CA SER A 64 8.01 -11.31 23.92
C SER A 64 7.00 -11.57 25.05
N LEU A 65 5.96 -10.73 25.17
CA LEU A 65 4.92 -10.87 26.18
C LEU A 65 3.91 -11.99 25.84
N PHE A 66 3.63 -12.21 24.55
CA PHE A 66 2.75 -13.32 24.11
C PHE A 66 3.44 -14.68 24.10
N SER A 67 4.78 -14.73 24.11
CA SER A 67 5.54 -15.99 24.10
C SER A 67 5.56 -16.72 25.46
N GLN A 68 5.12 -16.10 26.55
CA GLN A 68 5.15 -16.71 27.88
C GLN A 68 3.86 -17.44 28.30
N ASN A 69 2.79 -17.39 27.51
CA ASN A 69 1.49 -17.96 27.90
C ASN A 69 1.11 -19.30 27.26
N HIS A 70 2.06 -20.06 26.71
CA HIS A 70 1.78 -21.43 26.23
C HIS A 70 2.76 -22.45 26.82
N ILE A 71 2.45 -22.86 28.05
CA ILE A 71 2.95 -24.10 28.66
C ILE A 71 1.78 -25.10 28.64
N ASP A 72 2.03 -26.22 27.95
CA ASP A 72 1.46 -27.55 28.05
C ASP A 72 -0.04 -27.82 27.78
N SER A 73 -0.32 -28.42 26.62
CA SER A 73 -1.13 -29.65 26.56
C SER A 73 -0.80 -30.47 25.30
N ASN A 74 -0.64 -31.78 25.50
CA ASN A 74 -0.08 -32.77 24.60
C ASN A 74 -0.56 -32.79 23.12
N ASN A 75 0.43 -32.90 22.22
CA ASN A 75 0.39 -33.59 20.92
C ASN A 75 -0.37 -33.03 19.71
N THR A 76 -0.54 -31.72 19.61
CA THR A 76 -0.55 -31.05 18.30
C THR A 76 0.37 -29.84 18.36
N LYS A 77 1.67 -30.04 18.12
CA LYS A 77 2.59 -28.92 17.84
C LYS A 77 2.20 -28.30 16.50
N TRP A 78 1.16 -27.47 16.50
CA TRP A 78 0.98 -26.42 15.52
C TRP A 78 2.16 -25.46 15.67
N SER A 79 3.27 -25.80 15.01
CA SER A 79 4.35 -24.89 14.68
C SER A 79 3.73 -23.70 13.96
N SER A 80 3.45 -22.64 14.69
CA SER A 80 2.77 -21.46 14.17
C SER A 80 3.73 -20.68 13.29
N ASN A 81 3.79 -21.07 12.01
CA ASN A 81 4.68 -20.50 10.99
C ASN A 81 4.04 -19.25 10.39
N ASN A 82 4.21 -18.14 11.10
CA ASN A 82 3.54 -16.88 10.83
C ASN A 82 4.56 -15.79 10.48
N ILE A 83 4.16 -14.79 9.70
CA ILE A 83 4.97 -13.59 9.45
C ILE A 83 4.09 -12.37 9.68
N ILE A 84 4.62 -11.36 10.37
CA ILE A 84 4.03 -10.03 10.39
C ILE A 84 4.92 -9.11 9.56
N LYS A 85 4.33 -8.39 8.60
CA LYS A 85 5.04 -7.46 7.72
C LYS A 85 4.39 -6.07 7.75
N THR A 86 5.12 -5.11 7.22
CA THR A 86 4.63 -3.77 6.90
C THR A 86 5.09 -3.40 5.48
N GLU A 87 4.22 -2.72 4.75
CA GLU A 87 4.51 -2.29 3.38
C GLU A 87 5.32 -0.98 3.39
N LEU A 88 6.55 -1.05 2.91
CA LEU A 88 7.50 0.06 2.92
C LEU A 88 7.11 1.16 1.93
N ILE A 89 6.58 0.78 0.76
CA ILE A 89 6.14 1.75 -0.26
C ILE A 89 4.98 2.59 0.26
N GLN A 90 3.97 1.95 0.87
CA GLN A 90 2.85 2.65 1.51
C GLN A 90 3.32 3.65 2.57
N SER A 91 4.30 3.26 3.40
CA SER A 91 4.90 4.14 4.41
C SER A 91 5.51 5.41 3.81
N VAL A 92 6.17 5.30 2.64
CA VAL A 92 6.72 6.46 1.91
C VAL A 92 5.60 7.37 1.39
N LEU A 93 4.46 6.81 0.99
CA LEU A 93 3.30 7.54 0.49
C LEU A 93 2.47 8.22 1.58
N GLY A 94 2.73 7.92 2.86
CA GLY A 94 1.96 8.43 4.01
C GLY A 94 0.89 7.48 4.53
N LEU A 95 0.83 6.27 3.97
CA LEU A 95 -0.05 5.21 4.40
C LEU A 95 0.65 4.29 5.42
N LYS A 96 -0.13 3.59 6.22
CA LYS A 96 0.33 2.56 7.15
C LYS A 96 -0.30 1.25 6.72
N ALA A 97 0.47 0.19 6.72
CA ALA A 97 0.02 -1.15 6.37
C ALA A 97 0.59 -2.18 7.35
N ILE A 98 -0.24 -3.12 7.77
CA ILE A 98 0.14 -4.30 8.53
C ILE A 98 -0.36 -5.53 7.77
N GLU A 99 0.54 -6.49 7.57
CA GLU A 99 0.26 -7.74 6.88
C GLU A 99 0.53 -8.90 7.82
N TYR A 100 -0.32 -9.91 7.77
CA TYR A 100 -0.15 -11.18 8.47
C TYR A 100 -0.20 -12.31 7.45
N GLU A 101 0.86 -13.12 7.39
CA GLU A 101 0.94 -14.30 6.54
C GLU A 101 1.05 -15.57 7.38
N ARG A 102 0.28 -16.61 7.03
CA ARG A 102 0.33 -17.93 7.67
C ARG A 102 0.54 -19.03 6.64
N VAL A 103 1.49 -19.93 6.91
CA VAL A 103 1.64 -21.18 6.14
C VAL A 103 0.43 -22.07 6.38
N VAL A 104 -0.24 -22.49 5.31
CA VAL A 104 -1.37 -23.44 5.37
C VAL A 104 -0.91 -24.84 4.99
N THR A 105 -0.07 -24.94 3.95
CA THR A 105 0.50 -26.23 3.51
C THR A 105 1.97 -26.06 3.14
N LYS A 106 2.63 -27.14 2.73
CA LYS A 106 4.04 -27.13 2.29
C LYS A 106 4.32 -26.18 1.11
N LYS A 107 3.29 -25.75 0.37
CA LYS A 107 3.43 -24.84 -0.79
C LYS A 107 2.47 -23.66 -0.77
N PHE A 108 1.54 -23.59 0.18
CA PHE A 108 0.53 -22.53 0.23
C PHE A 108 0.63 -21.70 1.50
N SER A 109 0.42 -20.40 1.38
CA SER A 109 0.12 -19.51 2.50
C SER A 109 -1.09 -18.64 2.21
N LEU A 110 -1.67 -18.13 3.29
CA LEU A 110 -2.70 -17.10 3.24
C LEU A 110 -2.11 -15.82 3.84
N LEU A 111 -2.34 -14.69 3.18
CA LEU A 111 -2.00 -13.38 3.70
C LEU A 111 -3.24 -12.52 3.81
N ILE A 112 -3.36 -11.81 4.93
CA ILE A 112 -4.36 -10.78 5.15
C ILE A 112 -3.62 -9.49 5.51
N ALA A 113 -4.00 -8.37 4.90
CA ALA A 113 -3.45 -7.07 5.20
C ALA A 113 -4.54 -6.06 5.53
N TYR A 114 -4.19 -5.11 6.40
CA TYR A 114 -4.98 -3.93 6.68
C TYR A 114 -4.13 -2.68 6.48
N SER A 115 -4.64 -1.71 5.73
CA SER A 115 -3.95 -0.44 5.47
C SER A 115 -4.85 0.78 5.66
N TRP A 116 -4.27 1.90 6.07
CA TRP A 116 -4.98 3.17 6.32
C TRP A 116 -4.01 4.35 6.29
N GLY A 117 -4.52 5.57 6.12
CA GLY A 117 -3.74 6.79 6.27
C GLY A 117 -4.04 7.84 5.20
N ASN A 118 -3.28 8.93 5.23
CA ASN A 118 -3.46 10.03 4.30
C ASN A 118 -2.35 10.02 3.26
N LEU A 119 -2.72 10.11 1.98
CA LEU A 119 -1.73 10.29 0.93
C LEU A 119 -1.21 11.72 0.99
N ASN A 120 0.10 11.86 1.17
CA ASN A 120 0.77 13.14 1.41
C ASN A 120 0.88 14.04 0.15
N LYS A 121 -0.05 13.94 -0.79
CA LYS A 121 -0.05 14.76 -2.00
C LYS A 121 -1.24 15.69 -2.02
N GLU A 122 -0.95 16.96 -1.79
CA GLU A 122 -1.86 18.04 -2.16
C GLU A 122 -1.59 18.35 -3.63
N HIS A 123 -2.61 18.14 -4.47
CA HIS A 123 -2.57 18.55 -5.87
C HIS A 123 -3.31 19.87 -6.01
N LYS A 124 -2.61 20.90 -6.48
CA LYS A 124 -3.20 22.19 -6.86
C LYS A 124 -3.59 22.11 -8.32
N GLN A 125 -4.89 22.16 -8.62
CA GLN A 125 -5.40 22.21 -9.99
C GLN A 125 -5.97 23.60 -10.24
N LEU A 126 -5.49 24.28 -11.29
CA LEU A 126 -6.02 25.56 -11.74
C LEU A 126 -7.23 25.30 -12.64
N PHE A 127 -8.37 25.94 -12.35
CA PHE A 127 -9.55 25.86 -13.22
C PHE A 127 -9.58 27.03 -14.21
N ASN A 128 -9.22 28.23 -13.74
CA ASN A 128 -9.07 29.48 -14.48
C ASN A 128 -7.97 30.32 -13.79
N ASP A 129 -7.56 31.45 -14.39
CA ASP A 129 -6.53 32.35 -13.83
C ASP A 129 -6.78 32.76 -12.38
N ASP A 130 -8.06 32.75 -11.95
CA ASP A 130 -8.49 33.22 -10.64
C ASP A 130 -8.96 32.14 -9.65
N SER A 131 -8.84 30.84 -9.95
CA SER A 131 -9.29 29.81 -9.01
C SER A 131 -8.51 28.51 -9.07
N TYR A 132 -8.39 27.87 -7.91
CA TYR A 132 -7.72 26.58 -7.78
C TYR A 132 -8.39 25.67 -6.77
N SER A 133 -8.30 24.35 -6.98
CA SER A 133 -8.62 23.36 -5.96
C SER A 133 -7.37 22.81 -5.30
N ILE A 134 -7.51 22.40 -4.05
CA ILE A 134 -6.59 21.49 -3.37
C ILE A 134 -7.30 20.17 -3.14
N HIS A 135 -6.73 19.10 -3.70
CA HIS A 135 -7.22 17.74 -3.50
C HIS A 135 -6.44 17.06 -2.37
N LYS A 136 -7.15 16.49 -1.39
CA LYS A 136 -6.58 15.65 -0.32
C LYS A 136 -7.20 14.27 -0.37
N LEU A 137 -6.37 13.24 -0.49
CA LEU A 137 -6.83 11.84 -0.56
C LEU A 137 -6.50 11.11 0.75
N SER A 138 -7.51 10.50 1.35
CA SER A 138 -7.41 9.66 2.55
C SER A 138 -7.81 8.24 2.21
N LEU A 139 -6.96 7.27 2.52
CA LEU A 139 -7.33 5.85 2.56
C LEU A 139 -7.86 5.57 3.97
N ASN A 140 -9.18 5.56 4.12
CA ASN A 140 -9.82 5.31 5.41
C ASN A 140 -9.54 3.89 5.88
N SER A 141 -9.70 2.92 4.97
CA SER A 141 -9.39 1.52 5.22
C SER A 141 -9.16 0.75 3.93
N SER A 142 -8.18 -0.14 3.91
CA SER A 142 -7.96 -1.15 2.88
C SER A 142 -7.85 -2.51 3.53
N ILE A 143 -8.63 -3.48 3.07
CA ILE A 143 -8.48 -4.89 3.44
C ILE A 143 -8.00 -5.65 2.21
N THR A 144 -6.92 -6.40 2.35
CA THR A 144 -6.37 -7.24 1.28
C THR A 144 -6.32 -8.69 1.74
N GLY A 145 -6.73 -9.60 0.87
CA GLY A 145 -6.63 -11.04 1.09
C GLY A 145 -5.89 -11.70 -0.08
N GLU A 146 -5.00 -12.63 0.22
CA GLU A 146 -4.17 -13.30 -0.79
C GLU A 146 -4.01 -14.79 -0.49
N ILE A 147 -4.03 -15.58 -1.57
CA ILE A 147 -3.61 -16.98 -1.54
C ILE A 147 -2.32 -17.07 -2.33
N ARG A 148 -1.25 -17.58 -1.72
CA ARG A 148 0.07 -17.63 -2.35
C ARG A 148 0.53 -19.06 -2.52
N TYR A 149 0.88 -19.43 -3.73
CA TYR A 149 1.57 -20.68 -4.06
C TYR A 149 3.07 -20.42 -4.19
N TYR A 150 3.88 -21.22 -3.51
CA TYR A 150 5.34 -21.17 -3.55
C TYR A 150 5.89 -22.35 -4.36
N ALA A 151 6.73 -22.04 -5.35
CA ALA A 151 7.40 -23.07 -6.16
C ALA A 151 8.44 -23.88 -5.35
N SER A 152 9.00 -23.28 -4.29
CA SER A 152 10.05 -23.89 -3.49
C SER A 152 9.50 -24.77 -2.36
N ASN A 153 10.15 -25.92 -2.13
CA ASN A 153 9.89 -26.76 -0.96
C ASN A 153 10.45 -26.18 0.35
N LYS A 154 11.19 -25.05 0.31
CA LYS A 154 11.73 -24.35 1.49
C LYS A 154 10.64 -23.65 2.33
N HIS A 155 9.42 -23.56 1.81
CA HIS A 155 8.23 -22.95 2.44
C HIS A 155 7.68 -23.70 3.67
N ARG A 156 8.17 -24.92 3.96
CA ARG A 156 7.59 -25.78 5.02
C ARG A 156 7.58 -25.17 6.42
N LYS A 157 8.53 -24.29 6.75
CA LYS A 157 8.67 -23.69 8.09
C LYS A 157 8.41 -22.19 8.12
N ILE A 158 8.83 -21.46 7.09
CA ILE A 158 8.62 -20.02 7.00
C ILE A 158 8.37 -19.72 5.52
N PRO A 159 7.37 -18.89 5.19
CA PRO A 159 7.12 -18.52 3.82
C PRO A 159 8.33 -17.87 3.16
N ALA A 160 8.87 -18.51 2.12
CA ALA A 160 10.09 -18.09 1.43
C ALA A 160 10.19 -18.69 0.03
N GLY A 161 10.70 -17.89 -0.91
CA GLY A 161 10.86 -18.25 -2.31
C GLY A 161 9.96 -17.41 -3.23
N PHE A 162 9.94 -17.78 -4.51
CA PHE A 162 9.05 -17.16 -5.48
C PHE A 162 7.62 -17.65 -5.25
N HIS A 163 6.68 -16.70 -5.16
CA HIS A 163 5.27 -16.95 -5.01
C HIS A 163 4.44 -16.37 -6.15
N ILE A 164 3.26 -16.96 -6.36
CA ILE A 164 2.22 -16.47 -7.26
C ILE A 164 0.85 -16.80 -6.67
N GLY A 165 -0.14 -15.95 -6.89
CA GLY A 165 -1.52 -16.33 -6.65
C GLY A 165 -2.51 -15.16 -6.69
N PRO A 166 -3.79 -15.43 -6.41
CA PRO A 166 -4.82 -14.42 -6.46
C PRO A 166 -4.77 -13.51 -5.23
N ARG A 167 -5.08 -12.23 -5.46
CA ARG A 167 -5.30 -11.18 -4.47
C ARG A 167 -6.67 -10.57 -4.69
N ILE A 168 -7.38 -10.33 -3.60
CA ILE A 168 -8.53 -9.43 -3.55
C ILE A 168 -8.20 -8.24 -2.65
N GLN A 169 -8.58 -7.04 -3.05
CA GLN A 169 -8.41 -5.82 -2.25
C GLN A 169 -9.70 -5.01 -2.25
N LEU A 170 -10.09 -4.53 -1.08
CA LEU A 170 -11.24 -3.66 -0.86
C LEU A 170 -10.74 -2.37 -0.21
N ASN A 171 -10.89 -1.24 -0.88
CA ASN A 171 -10.45 0.06 -0.40
C ASN A 171 -11.66 0.98 -0.20
N ASN A 172 -11.65 1.68 0.93
CA ASN A 172 -12.51 2.83 1.19
C ASN A 172 -11.63 4.08 1.26
N ILE A 173 -11.87 5.01 0.34
CA ILE A 173 -11.07 6.20 0.12
C ILE A 173 -12.00 7.41 0.18
N THR A 174 -11.62 8.46 0.91
CA THR A 174 -12.30 9.75 0.84
C THR A 174 -11.38 10.77 0.20
N GLN A 175 -11.91 11.53 -0.75
CA GLN A 175 -11.28 12.71 -1.30
C GLN A 175 -11.98 13.96 -0.79
N LYS A 176 -11.19 14.87 -0.24
CA LYS A 176 -11.64 16.22 0.09
C LYS A 176 -11.09 17.18 -0.94
N VAL A 177 -11.97 17.92 -1.60
CA VAL A 177 -11.63 18.95 -2.59
C VAL A 177 -12.02 20.30 -2.03
N ASN A 178 -11.03 21.15 -1.78
CA ASN A 178 -11.25 22.52 -1.31
C ASN A 178 -11.03 23.48 -2.47
N PHE A 179 -12.05 24.28 -2.80
CA PHE A 179 -12.00 25.26 -3.87
C PHE A 179 -11.68 26.65 -3.31
N TYR A 180 -10.72 27.33 -3.91
CA TYR A 180 -10.27 28.65 -3.50
C TYR A 180 -10.38 29.65 -4.65
N ASN A 181 -10.63 30.91 -4.31
CA ASN A 181 -10.51 32.03 -5.25
C ASN A 181 -9.04 32.52 -5.36
N SER A 182 -8.83 33.55 -6.16
CA SER A 182 -7.51 34.16 -6.42
C SER A 182 -6.89 34.79 -5.18
N LYS A 183 -7.70 35.13 -4.18
CA LYS A 183 -7.28 35.67 -2.88
C LYS A 183 -7.00 34.57 -1.84
N SER A 184 -7.00 33.30 -2.24
CA SER A 184 -6.86 32.14 -1.34
C SER A 184 -7.97 32.04 -0.28
N GLU A 185 -9.14 32.62 -0.53
CA GLU A 185 -10.32 32.44 0.30
C GLU A 185 -11.01 31.14 -0.10
N LEU A 186 -11.37 30.32 0.89
CA LEU A 186 -12.09 29.07 0.67
C LEU A 186 -13.53 29.40 0.22
N LEU A 187 -13.88 28.98 -0.98
CA LEU A 187 -15.21 29.13 -1.54
C LEU A 187 -16.15 28.04 -1.02
N PHE A 188 -15.77 26.77 -1.21
CA PHE A 188 -16.51 25.61 -0.72
C PHE A 188 -15.62 24.37 -0.65
N THR A 189 -16.14 23.34 0.00
CA THR A 189 -15.52 22.03 0.15
C THR A 189 -16.46 20.97 -0.38
N GLU A 190 -15.93 20.07 -1.21
CA GLU A 190 -16.62 18.84 -1.61
C GLU A 190 -15.92 17.63 -0.99
N ASN A 191 -16.73 16.65 -0.55
CA ASN A 191 -16.23 15.35 -0.14
C ASN A 191 -16.77 14.30 -1.11
N ILE A 192 -15.87 13.45 -1.59
CA ILE A 192 -16.19 12.36 -2.50
C ILE A 192 -15.69 11.06 -1.86
N ASP A 193 -16.61 10.13 -1.64
CA ASP A 193 -16.29 8.82 -1.10
C ASP A 193 -16.18 7.81 -2.24
N TYR A 194 -15.11 7.02 -2.20
CA TYR A 194 -14.80 6.00 -3.18
C TYR A 194 -14.70 4.64 -2.51
N ILE A 195 -15.35 3.66 -3.14
CA ILE A 195 -15.14 2.24 -2.88
C ILE A 195 -14.41 1.68 -4.08
N LEU A 196 -13.17 1.25 -3.89
CA LEU A 196 -12.34 0.64 -4.93
C LEU A 196 -12.07 -0.83 -4.56
N ASN A 197 -12.64 -1.74 -5.35
CA ASN A 197 -12.42 -3.17 -5.20
C ASN A 197 -11.53 -3.66 -6.34
N SER A 198 -10.60 -4.58 -6.10
CA SER A 198 -9.82 -5.18 -7.17
C SER A 198 -9.57 -6.66 -6.99
N LEU A 199 -9.46 -7.34 -8.12
CA LEU A 199 -9.04 -8.73 -8.26
C LEU A 199 -7.75 -8.76 -9.07
N GLU A 200 -6.70 -9.33 -8.52
CA GLU A 200 -5.36 -9.30 -9.08
C GLU A 200 -4.71 -10.68 -9.02
N ILE A 201 -3.85 -10.97 -9.98
CA ILE A 201 -2.84 -12.02 -9.86
C ILE A 201 -1.54 -11.34 -9.47
N ILE A 202 -0.97 -11.77 -8.35
CA ILE A 202 0.26 -11.24 -7.80
C ILE A 202 1.35 -12.29 -7.88
N MET A 203 2.59 -11.84 -8.03
CA MET A 203 3.76 -12.71 -7.96
C MET A 203 4.99 -11.96 -7.48
N GLY A 204 5.96 -12.70 -6.96
CA GLY A 204 7.28 -12.17 -6.71
C GLY A 204 8.09 -12.97 -5.70
N PRO A 205 9.35 -12.57 -5.47
CA PRO A 205 10.22 -13.25 -4.53
C PRO A 205 10.01 -12.77 -3.08
N GLN A 206 9.89 -13.73 -2.17
CA GLN A 206 9.99 -13.51 -0.74
C GLN A 206 11.31 -14.06 -0.19
N LEU A 207 12.15 -13.17 0.33
CA LEU A 207 13.48 -13.46 0.85
C LEU A 207 13.43 -13.57 2.37
N LEU A 208 14.16 -14.55 2.91
CA LEU A 208 14.31 -14.78 4.34
C LEU A 208 15.77 -14.58 4.75
N ILE A 209 16.03 -13.55 5.54
CA ILE A 209 17.36 -13.18 6.04
C ILE A 209 17.49 -13.68 7.49
N LYS A 210 18.54 -14.47 7.76
CA LYS A 210 18.84 -15.04 9.09
C LYS A 210 17.66 -15.78 9.74
N LYS A 211 16.75 -16.36 8.94
CA LYS A 211 15.54 -17.07 9.41
C LYS A 211 14.56 -16.23 10.23
N LEU A 212 14.68 -14.90 10.19
CA LEU A 212 13.89 -13.99 11.02
C LEU A 212 13.31 -12.84 10.20
N ILE A 213 14.15 -12.16 9.43
CA ILE A 213 13.75 -10.96 8.68
C ILE A 213 13.22 -11.40 7.32
N VAL A 214 12.05 -10.91 6.94
CA VAL A 214 11.41 -11.19 5.67
C VAL A 214 11.39 -9.93 4.82
N ILE A 215 11.80 -10.05 3.55
CA ILE A 215 11.62 -9.01 2.54
C ILE A 215 10.83 -9.61 1.40
N ASP A 216 9.71 -8.99 1.05
CA ASP A 216 8.77 -9.50 0.07
C ASP A 216 8.58 -8.47 -1.04
N PHE A 217 8.94 -8.85 -2.26
CA PHE A 217 8.77 -8.02 -3.45
C PHE A 217 7.61 -8.57 -4.26
N GLN A 218 6.69 -7.71 -4.65
CA GLN A 218 5.47 -8.11 -5.33
C GLN A 218 5.19 -7.22 -6.52
N ILE A 219 4.75 -7.84 -7.61
CA ILE A 219 4.11 -7.20 -8.73
C ILE A 219 2.77 -7.89 -8.99
N GLY A 220 1.74 -7.12 -9.31
CA GLY A 220 0.41 -7.62 -9.58
C GLY A 220 -0.18 -7.00 -10.84
N LEU A 221 -0.98 -7.80 -11.53
CA LEU A 221 -1.80 -7.39 -12.65
C LEU A 221 -3.24 -7.82 -12.38
N GLY A 222 -4.20 -6.96 -12.66
CA GLY A 222 -5.59 -7.28 -12.39
C GLY A 222 -6.57 -6.28 -12.93
N TYR A 223 -7.74 -6.30 -12.32
CA TYR A 223 -8.87 -5.47 -12.70
C TYR A 223 -9.51 -4.84 -11.45
N GLY A 224 -9.80 -3.56 -11.54
CA GLY A 224 -10.40 -2.76 -10.48
C GLY A 224 -11.80 -2.28 -10.85
N PHE A 225 -12.65 -2.15 -9.83
CA PHE A 225 -13.99 -1.60 -9.88
C PHE A 225 -14.07 -0.44 -8.89
N LEU A 226 -14.40 0.74 -9.39
CA LEU A 226 -14.52 1.96 -8.64
C LEU A 226 -16.01 2.35 -8.58
N LYS A 227 -16.50 2.61 -7.37
CA LYS A 227 -17.76 3.32 -7.15
C LYS A 227 -17.44 4.61 -6.41
N ALA A 228 -17.92 5.73 -6.91
CA ALA A 228 -17.78 7.03 -6.27
C ALA A 228 -19.15 7.58 -5.92
N ARG A 229 -19.29 8.14 -4.72
CA ARG A 229 -20.46 8.88 -4.28
C ARG A 229 -20.02 10.30 -3.95
N GLN A 230 -20.62 11.27 -4.62
CA GLN A 230 -20.44 12.69 -4.36
C GLN A 230 -21.72 13.24 -3.73
N GLU A 231 -21.59 13.84 -2.55
CA GLU A 231 -22.69 14.58 -1.91
C GLU A 231 -22.45 16.07 -2.13
N ASN A 232 -23.30 16.70 -2.95
CA ASN A 232 -23.33 18.16 -3.08
C ASN A 232 -24.77 18.63 -2.87
N ASN A 233 -25.02 19.34 -1.76
CA ASN A 233 -26.28 20.03 -1.46
C ASN A 233 -27.56 19.23 -1.80
N ASN A 234 -27.68 18.01 -1.26
CA ASN A 234 -28.81 17.06 -1.43
C ASN A 234 -28.97 16.41 -2.82
N LEU A 235 -28.08 16.65 -3.79
CA LEU A 235 -28.02 15.91 -5.05
C LEU A 235 -26.84 14.94 -4.99
N GLY A 236 -27.15 13.65 -4.78
CA GLY A 236 -26.15 12.59 -4.76
C GLY A 236 -25.84 12.11 -6.18
N TYR A 237 -24.60 12.29 -6.63
CA TYR A 237 -24.12 11.69 -7.88
C TYR A 237 -23.36 10.41 -7.59
N ASN A 238 -23.74 9.33 -8.28
CA ASN A 238 -23.04 8.05 -8.23
C ASN A 238 -22.32 7.84 -9.55
N TYR A 239 -21.02 7.61 -9.48
CA TYR A 239 -20.19 7.24 -10.64
C TYR A 239 -19.67 5.83 -10.46
N GLU A 240 -19.72 5.04 -11.53
CA GLU A 240 -19.11 3.70 -11.56
C GLU A 240 -18.10 3.63 -12.70
N GLY A 241 -17.00 2.94 -12.45
CA GLY A 241 -15.95 2.74 -13.44
C GLY A 241 -15.18 1.47 -13.17
N SER A 242 -14.51 0.97 -14.20
CA SER A 242 -13.66 -0.22 -14.07
C SER A 242 -12.50 -0.16 -15.04
N GLY A 243 -11.42 -0.86 -14.72
CA GLY A 243 -10.21 -0.79 -15.52
C GLY A 243 -9.10 -1.75 -15.10
N ALA A 244 -8.12 -1.91 -15.99
CA ALA A 244 -6.92 -2.66 -15.69
C ALA A 244 -6.11 -1.99 -14.57
N LYS A 245 -5.51 -2.81 -13.71
CA LYS A 245 -4.71 -2.37 -12.56
C LYS A 245 -3.35 -3.04 -12.60
N VAL A 246 -2.32 -2.27 -12.29
CA VAL A 246 -0.97 -2.76 -12.01
C VAL A 246 -0.64 -2.39 -10.57
N SER A 247 -0.11 -3.32 -9.79
CA SER A 247 0.33 -3.07 -8.42
C SER A 247 1.79 -3.47 -8.23
N ILE A 248 2.50 -2.72 -7.40
CA ILE A 248 3.88 -3.00 -6.99
C ILE A 248 3.95 -2.76 -5.49
N ALA A 249 4.46 -3.72 -4.74
CA ALA A 249 4.62 -3.63 -3.29
C ALA A 249 5.99 -4.15 -2.87
N ILE A 250 6.54 -3.55 -1.81
CA ILE A 250 7.73 -4.03 -1.11
C ILE A 250 7.40 -4.02 0.37
N SER A 251 7.41 -5.21 0.97
CA SER A 251 7.06 -5.38 2.39
C SER A 251 8.26 -5.94 3.16
N CYS A 252 8.40 -5.51 4.41
CA CYS A 252 9.43 -5.99 5.32
C CYS A 252 8.79 -6.46 6.62
N GLY A 253 9.26 -7.56 7.18
CA GLY A 253 8.62 -8.18 8.34
C GLY A 253 9.51 -9.10 9.15
N ILE A 254 8.89 -9.70 10.15
CA ILE A 254 9.49 -10.66 11.08
C ILE A 254 8.71 -11.97 11.00
N ALA A 255 9.43 -13.07 10.84
CA ALA A 255 8.91 -14.43 10.89
C ALA A 255 8.91 -14.96 12.33
N PHE A 256 7.82 -15.60 12.71
CA PHE A 256 7.59 -16.27 13.98
C PHE A 256 7.33 -17.75 13.68
N GLY A 257 8.01 -18.65 14.38
CA GLY A 257 7.91 -20.10 14.16
C GLY A 257 9.28 -20.77 14.26
N ARG A 258 9.45 -21.67 15.23
CA ARG A 258 10.64 -22.52 15.42
C ARG A 258 10.28 -23.99 15.25
#